data_AF-K2JWY6-F1
#
_entry.id   AF-K2JWY6-F1
#
_cell.length_a   1.000
_cell.length_b   1.000
_cell.length_c   1.000
_cell.angle_alpha   90.00
_cell.angle_beta   90.00
_cell.angle_gamma   90.00
#
_symmetry.space_group_name_H-M   'P 1'
#
loop_
_entity.id
_entity.type
_entity.pdbx_description
1 polymer ?
#
loop_
_entity_poly.entity_id
_entity_poly.type
_entity_poly.pdbx_seq_one_letter_code
_entity_poly.pdbx_strand_id
1 'polypeptide(L)'
;MQKRNFDEARKLQNELEQELDEVEYIVGSFEAAFELSLLGTINSICKSIIILFENYRTYDLNILLRSLFEHFIELKLLRDGPERHKDHAFNFFKGIRTNLNEGKNGNPFAASIGKMENLSDHIADTQSRLDQLKESGAKVSTKVADWQKAGYGEVYEIVYRNLSQYAHPSYSGGISRNIAITGDTEAFVISSNSEMPEESVFTLVDGLCAVLEESLDIIGQMKDPSD
;
A
#
# COMPACT_ATOMS: atom_id res chain seq x y z
N MET A 1 -15.07 -17.06 17.76
CA MET A 1 -14.36 -16.50 16.58
C MET A 1 -15.15 -16.89 15.34
N GLN A 2 -15.64 -15.91 14.59
CA GLN A 2 -16.23 -16.15 13.27
C GLN A 2 -15.15 -16.77 12.37
N LYS A 3 -15.50 -17.77 11.55
CA LYS A 3 -14.53 -18.43 10.68
C LYS A 3 -14.21 -17.47 9.53
N ARG A 4 -13.04 -16.81 9.58
CA ARG A 4 -12.54 -15.96 8.49
C ARG A 4 -12.39 -16.81 7.22
N ASN A 5 -12.90 -16.30 6.11
CA ASN A 5 -12.87 -16.92 4.78
C ASN A 5 -13.00 -15.81 3.70
N PHE A 6 -12.90 -16.18 2.42
CA PHE A 6 -13.01 -15.20 1.33
C PHE A 6 -14.41 -14.61 1.15
N ASP A 7 -15.47 -15.31 1.53
CA ASP A 7 -16.83 -14.76 1.49
C ASP A 7 -16.99 -13.63 2.53
N GLU A 8 -16.42 -13.81 3.72
CA GLU A 8 -16.37 -12.76 4.74
C GLU A 8 -15.49 -11.60 4.29
N ALA A 9 -14.30 -11.86 3.73
CA ALA A 9 -13.44 -10.82 3.19
C ALA A 9 -14.15 -10.02 2.07
N ARG A 10 -14.90 -10.69 1.19
CA ARG A 10 -15.71 -10.07 0.14
C ARG A 10 -16.80 -9.17 0.73
N LYS A 11 -17.50 -9.66 1.75
CA LYS A 11 -18.53 -8.89 2.45
C LYS A 11 -17.94 -7.63 3.08
N LEU A 12 -16.87 -7.76 3.86
CA LEU A 12 -16.19 -6.63 4.51
C LEU A 12 -15.61 -5.64 3.49
N GLN A 13 -15.09 -6.13 2.36
CA GLN A 13 -14.59 -5.28 1.28
C GLN A 13 -15.72 -4.46 0.63
N ASN A 14 -16.88 -5.08 0.37
CA ASN A 14 -18.03 -4.37 -0.16
C ASN A 14 -18.58 -3.33 0.83
N GLU A 15 -18.57 -3.66 2.12
CA GLU A 15 -18.94 -2.73 3.19
C GLU A 15 -17.99 -1.53 3.20
N LEU A 16 -16.67 -1.76 3.16
CA LEU A 16 -15.69 -0.67 3.10
C LEU A 16 -15.84 0.19 1.85
N GLU A 17 -16.13 -0.43 0.70
CA GLU A 17 -16.41 0.28 -0.57
C GLU A 17 -17.64 1.18 -0.44
N GLN A 18 -18.74 0.67 0.13
CA GLN A 18 -19.93 1.48 0.39
C GLN A 18 -19.64 2.61 1.37
N GLU A 19 -18.95 2.33 2.48
CA GLU A 19 -18.60 3.32 3.48
C GLU A 19 -17.77 4.45 2.89
N LEU A 20 -16.82 4.14 2.00
CA LEU A 20 -15.99 5.09 1.26
C LEU A 20 -16.80 5.98 0.30
N ASP A 21 -17.76 5.40 -0.42
CA ASP A 21 -18.64 6.15 -1.33
C ASP A 21 -19.54 7.15 -0.57
N GLU A 22 -19.88 6.83 0.68
CA GLU A 22 -20.69 7.67 1.56
C GLU A 22 -19.89 8.77 2.29
N VAL A 23 -18.55 8.75 2.26
CA VAL A 23 -17.74 9.87 2.77
C VAL A 23 -17.85 11.02 1.77
N GLU A 24 -18.99 11.69 1.80
CA GLU A 24 -19.28 12.88 1.00
C GLU A 24 -18.24 13.94 1.37
N TYR A 25 -17.38 14.32 0.40
CA TYR A 25 -16.63 15.58 0.15
C TYR A 25 -16.29 16.56 1.30
N ILE A 26 -16.41 16.19 2.57
CA ILE A 26 -15.94 16.91 3.76
C ILE A 26 -14.47 16.53 3.95
N VAL A 27 -13.68 16.71 2.89
CA VAL A 27 -12.24 16.85 3.04
C VAL A 27 -12.03 18.31 3.40
N GLY A 28 -12.45 18.67 4.62
CA GLY A 28 -12.27 20.01 5.19
C GLY A 28 -10.79 20.32 5.46
N SER A 29 -9.90 19.34 5.29
CA SER A 29 -8.48 19.42 5.55
C SER A 29 -7.70 18.51 4.58
N PHE A 30 -6.50 18.91 4.19
CA PHE A 30 -5.62 18.14 3.29
C PHE A 30 -5.21 16.80 3.94
N GLU A 31 -5.29 16.73 5.26
CA GLU A 31 -5.03 15.58 6.12
C GLU A 31 -5.99 14.42 5.86
N ALA A 32 -7.31 14.69 5.88
CA ALA A 32 -8.33 13.68 5.59
C ALA A 32 -8.18 13.07 4.19
N ALA A 33 -7.60 13.81 3.23
CA ALA A 33 -7.31 13.30 1.89
C ALA A 33 -6.29 12.15 1.91
N PHE A 34 -5.30 12.19 2.81
CA PHE A 34 -4.31 11.11 2.92
C PHE A 34 -4.92 9.84 3.51
N GLU A 35 -5.72 9.98 4.56
CA GLU A 35 -6.41 8.84 5.19
C GLU A 35 -7.35 8.16 4.18
N LEU A 36 -8.18 8.95 3.48
CA LEU A 36 -9.07 8.42 2.43
C LEU A 36 -8.31 7.80 1.26
N SER A 37 -7.18 8.37 0.85
CA SER A 37 -6.33 7.80 -0.20
C SER A 37 -5.76 6.43 0.20
N LEU A 38 -5.33 6.29 1.45
CA LEU A 38 -4.85 5.01 1.98
C LEU A 38 -5.99 3.99 2.09
N LEU A 39 -7.15 4.37 2.62
CA LEU A 39 -8.34 3.50 2.69
C LEU A 39 -8.79 3.04 1.30
N GLY A 40 -8.84 3.96 0.32
CA GLY A 40 -9.16 3.63 -1.06
C GLY A 40 -8.14 2.66 -1.68
N THR A 41 -6.85 2.84 -1.37
CA THR A 41 -5.78 1.93 -1.80
C THR A 41 -5.92 0.55 -1.16
N ILE A 42 -6.21 0.49 0.15
CA ILE A 42 -6.49 -0.74 0.90
C ILE A 42 -7.68 -1.48 0.27
N ASN A 43 -8.81 -0.81 0.04
CA ASN A 43 -9.98 -1.38 -0.59
C ASN A 43 -9.66 -1.94 -2.00
N SER A 44 -8.94 -1.17 -2.82
CA SER A 44 -8.52 -1.58 -4.17
C SER A 44 -7.61 -2.82 -4.16
N ILE A 45 -6.65 -2.88 -3.23
CA ILE A 45 -5.77 -4.05 -3.07
C ILE A 45 -6.57 -5.27 -2.60
N CYS A 46 -7.44 -5.12 -1.60
CA CYS A 46 -8.32 -6.20 -1.14
C CYS A 46 -9.17 -6.74 -2.29
N LYS A 47 -9.82 -5.85 -3.04
CA LYS A 47 -10.61 -6.21 -4.23
C LYS A 47 -9.79 -6.99 -5.26
N SER A 48 -8.56 -6.54 -5.52
CA SER A 48 -7.63 -7.21 -6.45
C SER A 48 -7.25 -8.60 -5.97
N ILE A 49 -6.95 -8.78 -4.68
CA ILE A 49 -6.63 -10.09 -4.12
C ILE A 49 -7.82 -11.05 -4.24
N ILE A 50 -9.02 -10.61 -3.86
CA ILE A 50 -10.19 -11.49 -3.89
C ILE A 50 -10.52 -11.88 -5.34
N ILE A 51 -10.45 -10.95 -6.30
CA ILE A 51 -10.62 -11.26 -7.73
C ILE A 51 -9.61 -12.30 -8.22
N LEU A 52 -8.33 -12.13 -7.88
CA LEU A 52 -7.30 -13.11 -8.25
C LEU A 52 -7.59 -14.48 -7.66
N PHE A 53 -7.95 -14.52 -6.37
CA PHE A 53 -8.28 -15.77 -5.69
C PHE A 53 -9.49 -16.48 -6.32
N GLU A 54 -10.60 -15.77 -6.55
CA GLU A 54 -11.83 -16.31 -7.17
C GLU A 54 -11.59 -16.83 -8.60
N ASN A 55 -10.57 -16.30 -9.28
CA ASN A 55 -10.18 -16.76 -10.61
C ASN A 55 -9.06 -17.81 -10.60
N TYR A 56 -8.78 -18.41 -9.44
CA TYR A 56 -7.71 -19.40 -9.25
C TYR A 56 -6.35 -18.87 -9.75
N ARG A 57 -6.08 -17.58 -9.52
CA ARG A 57 -4.82 -16.92 -9.85
C ARG A 57 -4.08 -16.60 -8.56
N THR A 58 -2.86 -17.10 -8.47
CA THR A 58 -2.03 -16.99 -7.27
C THR A 58 -0.80 -16.10 -7.48
N TYR A 59 -0.56 -15.70 -8.73
CA TYR A 59 0.48 -14.75 -9.10
C TYR A 59 0.31 -13.45 -8.34
N ASP A 60 1.42 -12.93 -7.83
CA ASP A 60 1.53 -11.64 -7.16
C ASP A 60 0.67 -11.44 -5.90
N LEU A 61 -0.09 -12.46 -5.43
CA LEU A 61 -0.87 -12.37 -4.18
C LEU A 61 -0.01 -11.97 -2.97
N ASN A 62 1.21 -12.50 -2.87
CA ASN A 62 2.16 -12.11 -1.83
C ASN A 62 2.65 -10.66 -1.96
N ILE A 63 2.74 -10.14 -3.18
CA ILE A 63 3.11 -8.73 -3.43
C ILE A 63 1.95 -7.83 -3.02
N LEU A 64 0.73 -8.20 -3.38
CA LEU A 64 -0.48 -7.47 -3.00
C LEU A 64 -0.68 -7.50 -1.49
N LEU A 65 -0.51 -8.65 -0.84
CA LEU A 65 -0.60 -8.77 0.62
C LEU A 65 0.44 -7.90 1.32
N ARG A 66 1.69 -7.88 0.82
CA ARG A 66 2.71 -6.95 1.33
C ARG A 66 2.27 -5.51 1.21
N SER A 67 1.80 -5.13 0.02
CA SER A 67 1.31 -3.77 -0.23
C SER A 67 0.15 -3.42 0.69
N LEU A 68 -0.79 -4.35 0.92
CA LEU A 68 -1.92 -4.18 1.82
C LEU A 68 -1.44 -3.81 3.24
N PHE A 69 -0.52 -4.59 3.80
CA PHE A 69 0.04 -4.33 5.13
C PHE A 69 0.82 -3.02 5.19
N GLU A 70 1.59 -2.68 4.15
CA GLU A 70 2.33 -1.40 4.08
C GLU A 70 1.39 -0.20 4.14
N HIS A 71 0.29 -0.21 3.37
CA HIS A 71 -0.67 0.89 3.36
C HIS A 71 -1.51 0.92 4.65
N PHE A 72 -1.85 -0.24 5.19
CA PHE A 72 -2.58 -0.33 6.45
C PHE A 72 -1.78 0.21 7.64
N ILE A 73 -0.52 -0.16 7.77
CA ILE A 73 0.35 0.39 8.83
C ILE A 73 0.51 1.90 8.66
N GLU A 74 0.68 2.38 7.42
CA GLU A 74 0.75 3.82 7.15
C GLU A 74 -0.52 4.56 7.61
N LEU A 75 -1.70 3.97 7.39
CA LEU A 75 -2.97 4.53 7.84
C LEU A 75 -3.01 4.63 9.37
N LYS A 76 -2.64 3.56 10.09
CA LYS A 76 -2.56 3.57 11.56
C LYS A 76 -1.60 4.65 12.07
N LEU A 77 -0.44 4.75 11.42
CA LEU A 77 0.58 5.75 11.77
C LEU A 77 0.06 7.18 11.63
N LEU A 78 -0.65 7.50 10.55
CA LEU A 78 -1.25 8.82 10.36
C LEU A 78 -2.27 9.15 11.46
N ARG A 79 -3.14 8.19 11.80
CA ARG A 79 -4.16 8.34 12.84
C ARG A 79 -3.55 8.57 14.22
N ASP A 80 -2.49 7.83 14.56
CA ASP A 80 -1.83 7.91 15.86
C ASP A 80 -0.92 9.14 16.02
N GLY A 81 -0.65 9.89 14.94
CA GLY A 81 0.31 10.98 14.95
C GLY A 81 -0.01 12.09 13.94
N PRO A 82 -0.86 13.07 14.30
CA PRO A 82 -1.31 14.13 13.39
C PRO A 82 -0.18 14.91 12.70
N GLU A 83 0.97 15.09 13.37
CA GLU A 83 2.15 15.75 12.79
C GLU A 83 2.73 15.02 11.56
N ARG A 84 2.46 13.71 11.42
CA ARG A 84 2.89 12.92 10.26
C ARG A 84 2.22 13.36 8.97
N HIS A 85 1.06 14.01 9.01
CA HIS A 85 0.44 14.53 7.79
C HIS A 85 1.36 15.52 7.06
N LYS A 86 2.13 16.32 7.78
CA LYS A 86 3.12 17.24 7.20
C LYS A 86 4.28 16.47 6.56
N ASP A 87 4.73 15.39 7.19
CA ASP A 87 5.78 14.51 6.65
C ASP A 87 5.30 13.81 5.37
N HIS A 88 4.05 13.36 5.33
CA HIS A 88 3.40 12.80 4.14
C HIS A 88 3.27 13.82 3.02
N ALA A 89 2.76 15.01 3.33
CA ALA A 89 2.68 16.11 2.38
C ALA A 89 4.06 16.43 1.79
N PHE A 90 5.09 16.47 2.64
CA PHE A 90 6.46 16.74 2.21
C PHE A 90 6.96 15.66 1.24
N ASN A 91 6.77 14.38 1.58
CA ASN A 91 7.18 13.27 0.71
C ASN A 91 6.39 13.24 -0.61
N PHE A 92 5.10 13.56 -0.58
CA PHE A 92 4.25 13.66 -1.76
C PHE A 92 4.74 14.75 -2.74
N PHE A 93 4.91 15.99 -2.27
CA PHE A 93 5.41 17.07 -3.11
C PHE A 93 6.86 16.84 -3.56
N LYS A 94 7.68 16.17 -2.73
CA LYS A 94 9.04 15.78 -3.10
C LYS A 94 9.01 14.80 -4.28
N GLY A 95 8.13 13.81 -4.25
CA GLY A 95 7.91 12.87 -5.35
C GLY A 95 7.46 13.55 -6.65
N ILE A 96 6.48 14.47 -6.55
CA ILE A 96 6.03 15.27 -7.70
C ILE A 96 7.21 16.05 -8.28
N ARG A 97 7.96 16.80 -7.45
CA ARG A 97 9.10 17.60 -7.92
C ARG A 97 10.16 16.74 -8.61
N THR A 98 10.45 15.55 -8.09
CA THR A 98 11.36 14.59 -8.73
C THR A 98 10.86 14.24 -10.13
N ASN A 99 9.59 13.83 -10.27
CA ASN A 99 9.02 13.46 -11.57
C ASN A 99 9.02 14.64 -12.57
N LEU A 100 8.73 15.85 -12.11
CA LEU A 100 8.79 17.07 -12.92
C LEU A 100 10.23 17.34 -13.42
N ASN A 101 11.22 17.20 -12.55
CA ASN A 101 12.63 17.36 -12.92
C ASN A 101 13.10 16.25 -13.87
N GLU A 102 12.69 15.00 -13.68
CA GLU A 102 12.99 13.91 -14.62
C GLU A 102 12.43 14.20 -16.02
N GLY A 103 11.18 14.69 -16.10
CA GLY A 103 10.59 15.13 -17.36
C GLY A 103 11.35 16.28 -18.00
N LYS A 104 11.73 17.29 -17.20
CA LYS A 104 12.54 18.44 -17.65
C LYS A 104 13.92 18.02 -18.17
N ASN A 105 14.53 17.00 -17.55
CA ASN A 105 15.85 16.49 -17.90
C ASN A 105 15.82 15.51 -19.09
N GLY A 106 14.66 15.28 -19.71
CA GLY A 106 14.53 14.43 -20.88
C GLY A 106 14.54 12.93 -20.57
N ASN A 107 14.17 12.53 -19.35
CA ASN A 107 14.00 11.12 -19.02
C ASN A 107 12.91 10.50 -19.93
N PRO A 108 13.21 9.42 -20.68
CA PRO A 108 12.26 8.83 -21.62
C PRO A 108 11.00 8.28 -20.93
N PHE A 109 11.09 7.88 -19.67
CA PHE A 109 9.95 7.40 -18.88
C PHE A 109 9.09 8.55 -18.30
N ALA A 110 9.55 9.80 -18.43
CA ALA A 110 8.83 11.01 -18.03
C ALA A 110 8.58 11.96 -19.22
N ALA A 111 8.65 11.46 -20.46
CA ALA A 111 8.60 12.28 -21.67
C ALA A 111 7.32 13.12 -21.80
N SER A 112 6.17 12.61 -21.34
CA SER A 112 4.91 13.36 -21.35
C SER A 112 4.94 14.56 -20.40
N ILE A 113 5.61 14.42 -19.24
CA ILE A 113 5.81 15.53 -18.29
C ILE A 113 6.70 16.61 -18.92
N GLY A 114 7.76 16.21 -19.63
CA GLY A 114 8.64 17.13 -20.35
C GLY A 114 7.95 17.99 -21.42
N LYS A 115 6.74 17.63 -21.85
CA LYS A 115 5.94 18.37 -22.85
C LYS A 115 4.93 19.35 -22.24
N MET A 116 4.87 19.47 -20.91
CA MET A 116 3.95 20.39 -20.24
C MET A 116 4.35 21.85 -20.51
N GLU A 117 3.39 22.65 -21.00
CA GLU A 117 3.60 24.06 -21.39
C GLU A 117 4.15 24.93 -20.24
N ASN A 118 3.75 24.64 -19.00
CA ASN A 118 4.13 25.40 -17.79
C ASN A 118 4.99 24.58 -16.81
N LEU A 119 5.82 23.65 -17.31
CA LEU A 119 6.61 22.74 -16.46
C LEU A 119 7.47 23.49 -15.43
N SER A 120 8.10 24.60 -15.82
CA SER A 120 8.94 25.40 -14.92
C SER A 120 8.14 26.02 -13.77
N ASP A 121 6.92 26.49 -14.03
CA ASP A 121 6.06 27.09 -13.01
C ASP A 121 5.57 26.02 -12.02
N HIS A 122 5.22 24.83 -12.50
CA HIS A 122 4.87 23.70 -11.63
C HIS A 122 6.03 23.28 -10.73
N ILE A 123 7.26 23.29 -11.24
CA ILE A 123 8.45 23.00 -10.43
C ILE A 123 8.62 24.07 -9.34
N ALA A 124 8.45 25.35 -9.69
CA ALA A 124 8.57 26.45 -8.74
C ALA A 124 7.48 26.42 -7.66
N ASP A 125 6.21 26.20 -8.02
CA ASP A 125 5.11 26.04 -7.05
C ASP A 125 5.36 24.87 -6.11
N THR A 126 5.74 23.71 -6.64
CA THR A 126 6.05 22.53 -5.84
C THR A 126 7.23 22.77 -4.89
N GLN A 127 8.24 23.51 -5.35
CA GLN A 127 9.37 23.91 -4.51
C GLN A 127 8.93 24.82 -3.36
N SER A 128 8.09 25.82 -3.62
CA SER A 128 7.57 26.72 -2.59
C SER A 128 6.80 25.97 -1.51
N ARG A 129 5.95 25.00 -1.88
CA ARG A 129 5.24 24.14 -0.92
C ARG A 129 6.18 23.30 -0.06
N LEU A 130 7.25 22.76 -0.65
CA LEU A 130 8.25 21.99 0.09
C LEU A 130 8.99 22.84 1.12
N ASP A 131 9.33 24.09 0.75
CA ASP A 131 10.00 25.01 1.65
C ASP A 131 9.09 25.38 2.83
N GLN A 132 7.80 25.67 2.58
CA GLN A 132 6.80 25.90 3.63
C GLN A 132 6.64 24.70 4.58
N LEU A 133 6.55 23.48 4.04
CA LEU A 133 6.43 22.26 4.86
C LEU A 133 7.68 22.04 5.71
N LYS A 134 8.87 22.29 5.15
CA LYS A 134 10.13 22.18 5.88
C LYS A 134 10.22 23.22 7.01
N GLU A 135 9.81 24.46 6.75
CA GLU A 135 9.73 25.52 7.77
C GLU A 135 8.72 25.18 8.87
N SER A 136 7.62 24.49 8.52
CA SER A 136 6.62 24.00 9.48
C SER A 136 7.08 22.79 10.32
N GLY A 137 8.30 22.29 10.08
CA GLY A 137 8.91 21.21 10.86
C GLY A 137 8.78 19.81 10.27
N ALA A 138 8.34 19.66 9.01
CA ALA A 138 8.25 18.36 8.35
C ALA A 138 9.63 17.67 8.29
N LYS A 139 9.66 16.37 8.60
CA LYS A 139 10.85 15.54 8.66
C LYS A 139 10.85 14.49 7.57
N VAL A 140 12.05 14.09 7.17
CA VAL A 140 12.25 12.88 6.38
C VAL A 140 12.47 11.74 7.35
N SER A 141 11.47 10.91 7.57
CA SER A 141 11.61 9.63 8.28
C SER A 141 11.86 8.49 7.30
N THR A 142 12.41 7.40 7.81
CA THR A 142 12.43 6.13 7.09
C THR A 142 11.27 5.28 7.60
N LYS A 143 10.55 4.60 6.70
CA LYS A 143 9.40 3.76 7.06
C LYS A 143 9.71 2.78 8.21
N VAL A 144 10.90 2.17 8.18
CA VAL A 144 11.33 1.21 9.21
C VAL A 144 11.37 1.82 10.61
N ALA A 145 11.97 3.01 10.76
CA ALA A 145 12.08 3.67 12.05
C ALA A 145 10.70 4.04 12.61
N ASP A 146 9.81 4.47 11.73
CA ASP A 146 8.45 4.86 12.09
C ASP A 146 7.59 3.69 12.54
N TRP A 147 7.73 2.55 11.87
CA TRP A 147 6.99 1.33 12.20
C TRP A 147 7.47 0.74 13.52
N GLN A 148 8.78 0.74 13.76
CA GLN A 148 9.34 0.32 15.05
C GLN A 148 8.85 1.21 16.20
N LYS A 149 8.82 2.53 16.00
CA LYS A 149 8.35 3.49 17.00
C LYS A 149 6.87 3.29 17.36
N ALA A 150 6.06 2.83 16.42
CA ALA A 150 4.63 2.58 16.62
C ALA A 150 4.29 1.15 17.06
N GLY A 151 5.29 0.33 17.41
CA GLY A 151 5.05 -1.04 17.89
C GLY A 151 4.77 -2.06 16.78
N TYR A 152 4.83 -1.66 15.52
CA TYR A 152 4.66 -2.55 14.35
C TYR A 152 5.98 -3.17 13.87
N GLY A 153 7.04 -3.12 14.67
CA GLY A 153 8.36 -3.66 14.31
C GLY A 153 8.35 -5.17 14.04
N GLU A 154 7.61 -5.95 14.82
CA GLU A 154 7.51 -7.40 14.61
C GLU A 154 6.70 -7.75 13.36
N VAL A 155 5.58 -7.03 13.14
CA VAL A 155 4.76 -7.16 11.91
C VAL A 155 5.59 -6.79 10.69
N TYR A 156 6.38 -5.71 10.76
CA TYR A 156 7.35 -5.35 9.72
C TYR A 156 8.28 -6.51 9.41
N GLU A 157 8.92 -7.09 10.43
CA GLU A 157 9.89 -8.15 10.21
C GLU A 157 9.25 -9.38 9.57
N ILE A 158 8.05 -9.77 9.99
CA ILE A 158 7.34 -10.93 9.45
C ILE A 158 6.89 -10.67 8.01
N VAL A 159 6.23 -9.54 7.75
CA VAL A 159 5.75 -9.15 6.41
C VAL A 159 6.93 -8.97 5.47
N TYR A 160 7.98 -8.27 5.89
CA TYR A 160 9.13 -7.98 5.03
C TYR A 160 9.99 -9.22 4.81
N ARG A 161 10.30 -10.01 5.84
CA ARG A 161 11.13 -11.22 5.68
C ARG A 161 10.46 -12.26 4.79
N ASN A 162 9.15 -12.43 4.91
CA ASN A 162 8.42 -13.43 4.15
C ASN A 162 8.00 -12.92 2.77
N LEU A 163 7.52 -11.68 2.66
CA LEU A 163 6.89 -11.19 1.44
C LEU A 163 7.81 -10.35 0.53
N SER A 164 8.88 -9.74 1.07
CA SER A 164 9.73 -8.83 0.30
C SER A 164 10.48 -9.53 -0.84
N GLN A 165 10.85 -10.80 -0.64
CA GLN A 165 11.49 -11.62 -1.67
C GLN A 165 10.65 -11.74 -2.95
N TYR A 166 9.32 -11.68 -2.85
CA TYR A 166 8.42 -11.77 -4.00
C TYR A 166 8.32 -10.45 -4.77
N ALA A 167 8.63 -9.30 -4.16
CA ALA A 167 8.47 -7.99 -4.79
C ALA A 167 9.75 -7.47 -5.46
N HIS A 168 10.92 -7.99 -5.07
CA HIS A 168 12.21 -7.56 -5.62
C HIS A 168 12.70 -8.50 -6.73
N PRO A 169 13.48 -8.00 -7.71
CA PRO A 169 14.08 -8.81 -8.76
C PRO A 169 15.22 -9.66 -8.19
N SER A 170 14.85 -10.72 -7.49
CA SER A 170 15.75 -11.76 -7.01
C SER A 170 15.46 -13.06 -7.75
N TYR A 171 16.50 -13.86 -8.01
CA TYR A 171 16.31 -15.18 -8.63
C TYR A 171 15.39 -16.07 -7.78
N SER A 172 15.57 -16.08 -6.46
CA SER A 172 14.70 -16.80 -5.54
C SER A 172 13.26 -16.33 -5.62
N GLY A 173 13.00 -15.02 -5.61
CA GLY A 173 11.66 -14.47 -5.76
C GLY A 173 11.02 -14.73 -7.12
N GLY A 174 11.82 -14.71 -8.19
CA GLY A 174 11.38 -15.08 -9.54
C GLY A 174 11.01 -16.56 -9.61
N ILE A 175 11.83 -17.43 -9.03
CA ILE A 175 11.58 -18.87 -8.95
C ILE A 175 10.30 -19.13 -8.16
N SER A 176 10.22 -18.67 -6.90
CA SER A 176 9.08 -18.92 -6.02
C SER A 176 7.73 -18.41 -6.56
N ARG A 177 7.72 -17.35 -7.39
CA ARG A 177 6.50 -16.85 -8.02
C ARG A 177 6.06 -17.62 -9.26
N ASN A 178 7.02 -18.01 -10.09
CA ASN A 178 6.71 -18.41 -11.46
C ASN A 178 6.85 -19.90 -11.69
N ILE A 179 7.70 -20.60 -10.93
CA ILE A 179 8.00 -22.01 -11.17
C ILE A 179 8.03 -22.83 -9.88
N ALA A 180 7.58 -24.08 -9.97
CA ALA A 180 7.79 -25.11 -8.96
C ALA A 180 8.88 -26.06 -9.45
N ILE A 181 9.89 -26.27 -8.60
CA ILE A 181 11.01 -27.19 -8.85
C ILE A 181 10.84 -28.40 -7.93
N THR A 182 10.66 -29.57 -8.51
CA THR A 182 10.51 -30.85 -7.80
C THR A 182 11.53 -31.87 -8.30
N GLY A 183 11.70 -33.00 -7.62
CA GLY A 183 12.70 -34.01 -7.95
C GLY A 183 13.91 -34.00 -7.00
N ASP A 184 14.99 -34.65 -7.40
CA ASP A 184 16.23 -34.77 -6.61
C ASP A 184 17.42 -34.07 -7.30
N THR A 185 18.62 -34.24 -6.74
CA THR A 185 19.85 -33.60 -7.25
C THR A 185 20.26 -34.07 -8.66
N GLU A 186 19.73 -35.19 -9.14
CA GLU A 186 20.09 -35.78 -10.44
C GLU A 186 19.02 -35.52 -11.50
N ALA A 187 17.76 -35.34 -11.10
CA ALA A 187 16.65 -35.03 -12.01
C ALA A 187 15.65 -34.03 -11.39
N PHE A 188 15.59 -32.82 -11.96
CA PHE A 188 14.61 -31.81 -11.60
C PHE A 188 13.46 -31.76 -12.61
N VAL A 189 12.24 -31.58 -12.10
CA VAL A 189 11.05 -31.23 -12.87
C VAL A 189 10.69 -29.79 -12.56
N ILE A 190 10.66 -28.96 -13.61
CA ILE A 190 10.24 -27.55 -13.54
C ILE A 190 8.84 -27.45 -14.12
N SER A 191 7.91 -26.90 -13.34
CA SER A 191 6.55 -26.60 -13.77
C SER A 191 6.21 -25.15 -13.47
N SER A 192 5.19 -24.58 -14.13
CA SER A 192 4.67 -23.28 -13.74
C SER A 192 4.05 -23.38 -12.35
N ASN A 193 4.37 -22.44 -11.47
CA ASN A 193 3.71 -22.36 -10.18
C ASN A 193 2.29 -21.81 -10.39
N SER A 194 1.29 -22.69 -10.47
CA SER A 194 -0.11 -22.31 -10.74
C SER A 194 -0.98 -22.27 -9.48
N GLU A 195 -0.47 -22.80 -8.37
CA GLU A 195 -1.25 -23.00 -7.14
C GLU A 195 -0.53 -22.41 -5.94
N MET A 196 -1.32 -21.91 -4.99
CA MET A 196 -0.83 -21.38 -3.73
C MET A 196 -0.95 -22.49 -2.68
N PRO A 197 0.07 -22.74 -1.86
CA PRO A 197 -0.03 -23.66 -0.74
C PRO A 197 -1.23 -23.31 0.16
N GLU A 198 -1.95 -24.31 0.66
CA GLU A 198 -3.16 -24.13 1.46
C GLU A 198 -2.93 -23.22 2.69
N GLU A 199 -1.76 -23.35 3.33
CA GLU A 199 -1.38 -22.54 4.49
C GLU A 199 -1.23 -21.04 4.15
N SER A 200 -0.79 -20.75 2.92
CA SER A 200 -0.70 -19.38 2.43
C SER A 200 -2.08 -18.78 2.18
N VAL A 201 -3.07 -19.60 1.79
CA VAL A 201 -4.47 -19.18 1.65
C VAL A 201 -5.06 -18.73 2.99
N PHE A 202 -4.82 -19.49 4.07
CA PHE A 202 -5.29 -19.09 5.40
C PHE A 202 -4.66 -17.79 5.88
N THR A 203 -3.34 -17.65 5.71
CA THR A 203 -2.61 -16.41 6.07
C THR A 203 -3.15 -15.20 5.30
N LEU A 204 -3.44 -15.39 4.01
CA LEU A 204 -4.00 -14.37 3.16
C LEU A 204 -5.37 -13.93 3.66
N VAL A 205 -6.29 -14.87 3.86
CA VAL A 205 -7.65 -14.61 4.36
C VAL A 205 -7.62 -13.89 5.71
N ASP A 206 -6.81 -14.36 6.65
CA ASP A 206 -6.72 -13.76 7.97
C ASP A 206 -6.19 -12.33 7.91
N GLY A 207 -5.18 -12.07 7.07
CA GLY A 207 -4.63 -10.74 6.84
C GLY A 207 -5.65 -9.80 6.19
N LEU A 208 -6.38 -10.26 5.17
CA LEU A 208 -7.43 -9.47 4.52
C LEU A 208 -8.54 -9.10 5.50
N CYS A 209 -9.11 -10.09 6.21
CA CYS A 209 -10.21 -9.82 7.13
C CYS A 209 -9.78 -8.86 8.24
N ALA A 210 -8.59 -9.07 8.83
CA ALA A 210 -8.10 -8.18 9.89
C ALA A 210 -7.93 -6.74 9.40
N VAL A 211 -7.30 -6.53 8.23
CA VAL A 211 -7.11 -5.19 7.67
C VAL A 211 -8.44 -4.54 7.31
N LEU A 212 -9.39 -5.29 6.74
CA LEU A 212 -10.72 -4.77 6.39
C LEU A 212 -11.53 -4.40 7.63
N GLU A 213 -11.57 -5.27 8.65
CA GLU A 213 -12.24 -5.01 9.93
C GLU A 213 -11.70 -3.73 10.59
N GLU A 214 -10.37 -3.58 10.68
CA GLU A 214 -9.77 -2.36 11.25
C GLU A 214 -9.95 -1.12 10.37
N SER A 215 -10.00 -1.27 9.04
CA SER A 215 -10.26 -0.15 8.13
C SER A 215 -11.70 0.35 8.23
N LEU A 216 -12.66 -0.55 8.46
CA LEU A 216 -14.06 -0.22 8.74
C LEU A 216 -14.23 0.53 10.06
N ASP A 217 -13.50 0.14 11.10
CA ASP A 217 -13.47 0.88 12.37
C ASP A 217 -12.93 2.31 12.16
N ILE A 218 -11.83 2.46 11.41
CA ILE A 218 -11.22 3.77 11.13
C ILE A 218 -12.18 4.67 10.35
N ILE A 219 -12.81 4.18 9.28
CA ILE A 219 -13.74 5.02 8.50
C ILE A 219 -14.99 5.39 9.31
N GLY A 220 -15.45 4.51 10.21
CA GLY A 220 -16.51 4.84 11.18
C GLY A 220 -16.13 6.01 12.09
N GLN A 221 -14.91 6.00 12.64
CA GLN A 221 -14.38 7.11 13.44
C GLN A 221 -14.22 8.42 12.64
N MET A 222 -13.95 8.33 11.33
CA MET A 222 -13.87 9.53 10.48
C MET A 222 -15.25 10.17 10.24
N LYS A 223 -16.32 9.37 10.21
CA LYS A 223 -17.71 9.84 10.04
C LYS A 223 -18.28 10.50 11.29
N ASP A 224 -17.80 10.13 12.48
CA ASP A 224 -18.22 10.69 13.76
C ASP A 224 -17.03 11.27 14.56
N PRO A 225 -16.55 12.49 14.22
CA PRO A 225 -15.37 13.09 14.86
C PRO A 225 -15.64 13.61 16.30
N SER A 226 -16.67 13.11 16.98
CA SER A 226 -17.17 13.63 18.26
C SER A 226 -16.39 13.19 19.50
N ASP A 227 -15.28 12.45 19.34
CA ASP A 227 -14.35 12.04 20.42
C ASP A 227 -13.04 12.83 20.41
#